data_AF-A0AAD0XIQ3-F1
#
_entry.id   AF-A0AAD0XIQ3-F1
#
_cell.length_a   1.000
_cell.length_b   1.000
_cell.length_c   1.000
_cell.angle_alpha   90.00
_cell.angle_beta   90.00
_cell.angle_gamma   90.00
#
_symmetry.space_group_name_H-M   'P 1'
#
loop_
_entity.id
_entity.type
_entity.pdbx_description
1 polymer ?
#
loop_
_entity_poly.entity_id
_entity_poly.type
_entity_poly.pdbx_seq_one_letter_code
_entity_poly.pdbx_strand_id
1 'polypeptide(L)'
;MPPDTRLAAVDAEKARLDAARPLSPHTVASLREKLMLEWTYHSNAIEGNTLTLRPFVDGNGRTGRLLLNLELMKSGYPPAVIRKEDRLAYYDALDEACLNANHDAITALVADSVLRSLRLYLDLLPASG
;
A
#
# COMPACT_ATOMS: atom_id res chain seq x y z
N MET A 1 17.33 -0.53 -3.56
CA MET A 1 17.48 -0.29 -2.11
C MET A 1 17.22 -1.60 -1.37
N PRO A 2 17.86 -1.93 -0.25
CA PRO A 2 17.47 -3.09 0.57
C PRO A 2 16.12 -2.83 1.29
N PRO A 3 15.39 -3.88 1.72
CA PRO A 3 14.11 -3.76 2.41
C PRO A 3 14.17 -2.87 3.67
N ASP A 4 15.20 -3.02 4.49
CA ASP A 4 15.34 -2.29 5.76
C ASP A 4 15.34 -0.77 5.61
N THR A 5 16.01 -0.27 4.57
CA THR A 5 16.04 1.18 4.31
C THR A 5 14.66 1.69 3.84
N ARG A 6 13.82 0.85 3.21
CA ARG A 6 12.48 1.25 2.80
C ARG A 6 11.57 1.38 4.00
N LEU A 7 11.65 0.41 4.91
CA LEU A 7 10.88 0.42 6.14
C LEU A 7 11.26 1.63 7.01
N ALA A 8 12.55 1.94 7.14
CA ALA A 8 12.99 3.16 7.83
C ALA A 8 12.42 4.44 7.20
N ALA A 9 12.33 4.50 5.86
CA ALA A 9 11.70 5.62 5.18
C ALA A 9 10.18 5.68 5.41
N VAL A 10 9.49 4.52 5.42
CA VAL A 10 8.07 4.42 5.76
C VAL A 10 7.83 5.00 7.16
N ASP A 11 8.63 4.59 8.13
CA ASP A 11 8.51 5.04 9.52
C ASP A 11 8.74 6.56 9.64
N ALA A 12 9.73 7.10 8.93
CA ALA A 12 10.02 8.52 8.94
C ALA A 12 8.86 9.36 8.36
N GLU A 13 8.31 8.97 7.20
CA GLU A 13 7.20 9.69 6.58
C GLU A 13 5.89 9.50 7.37
N LYS A 14 5.70 8.34 7.99
CA LYS A 14 4.59 8.09 8.91
C LYS A 14 4.68 9.02 10.12
N ALA A 15 5.85 9.16 10.73
CA ALA A 15 6.05 10.06 11.87
C ALA A 15 5.72 11.52 11.51
N ARG A 16 6.09 11.96 10.30
CA ARG A 16 5.71 13.29 9.78
C ARG A 16 4.20 13.44 9.62
N LEU A 17 3.52 12.43 9.07
CA LEU A 17 2.07 12.44 8.93
C LEU A 17 1.39 12.44 10.30
N ASP A 18 1.89 11.66 11.25
CA ASP A 18 1.37 11.59 12.62
C ASP A 18 1.52 12.93 13.35
N ALA A 19 2.66 13.61 13.18
CA ALA A 19 2.87 14.95 13.73
C ALA A 19 1.90 16.01 13.17
N ALA A 20 1.37 15.80 11.97
CA ALA A 20 0.38 16.68 11.35
C ALA A 20 -1.08 16.38 11.76
N ARG A 21 -1.33 15.30 12.51
CA ARG A 21 -2.69 14.90 12.93
C ARG A 21 -3.17 15.72 14.15
N PRO A 22 -4.48 16.00 14.28
CA PRO A 22 -5.56 15.61 13.36
C PRO A 22 -5.58 16.47 12.09
N LEU A 23 -5.83 15.83 10.95
CA LEU A 23 -5.93 16.53 9.66
C LEU A 23 -7.23 17.34 9.59
N SER A 24 -7.21 18.47 8.89
CA SER A 24 -8.42 19.26 8.67
C SER A 24 -9.47 18.47 7.87
N PRO A 25 -10.79 18.68 8.11
CA PRO A 25 -11.84 18.01 7.32
C PRO A 25 -11.71 18.22 5.82
N HIS A 26 -11.23 19.40 5.40
CA HIS A 26 -10.97 19.72 4.00
C HIS A 26 -9.84 18.85 3.42
N THR A 27 -8.71 18.75 4.13
CA THR A 27 -7.59 17.87 3.74
C THR A 27 -8.05 16.41 3.65
N VAL A 28 -8.85 15.94 4.61
CA VAL A 28 -9.41 14.59 4.59
C VAL A 28 -10.31 14.37 3.37
N ALA A 29 -11.12 15.35 2.99
CA ALA A 29 -11.97 15.27 1.79
C ALA A 29 -11.13 15.17 0.51
N SER A 30 -10.12 16.02 0.34
CA SER A 30 -9.20 15.97 -0.81
C SER A 30 -8.42 14.65 -0.89
N LEU A 31 -7.99 14.12 0.26
CA LEU A 31 -7.34 12.81 0.34
C LEU A 31 -8.27 11.69 -0.13
N ARG A 32 -9.52 11.69 0.34
CA ARG A 32 -10.52 10.69 -0.06
C ARG A 32 -10.75 10.71 -1.57
N GLU A 33 -10.91 11.89 -2.16
CA GLU A 33 -11.10 12.03 -3.61
C GLU A 33 -9.91 11.48 -4.39
N LYS A 34 -8.69 11.92 -4.04
CA LYS A 34 -7.47 11.50 -4.74
C LYS A 34 -7.22 10.00 -4.62
N LEU A 35 -7.48 9.42 -3.44
CA LEU A 35 -7.35 7.99 -3.21
C LEU A 35 -8.41 7.19 -3.96
N MET A 36 -9.66 7.66 -3.99
CA MET A 36 -10.71 7.01 -4.76
C MET A 36 -10.37 6.98 -6.26
N LEU A 37 -9.75 8.02 -6.79
CA LEU A 37 -9.29 8.07 -8.19
C LEU A 37 -8.16 7.06 -8.44
N GLU A 38 -7.09 7.11 -7.65
CA GLU A 38 -5.97 6.17 -7.76
C GLU A 38 -6.44 4.71 -7.58
N TRP A 39 -7.32 4.45 -6.61
CA TRP A 39 -7.85 3.13 -6.34
C TRP A 39 -8.75 2.63 -7.47
N THR A 40 -9.64 3.46 -7.99
CA THR A 40 -10.50 3.08 -9.12
C THR A 40 -9.66 2.74 -10.35
N TYR A 41 -8.61 3.52 -10.60
CA TYR A 41 -7.72 3.30 -11.73
C TYR A 41 -6.91 2.00 -11.61
N HIS A 42 -6.37 1.71 -10.41
CA HIS A 42 -5.47 0.57 -10.21
C HIS A 42 -6.16 -0.74 -9.78
N SER A 43 -7.30 -0.68 -9.07
CA SER A 43 -7.94 -1.88 -8.49
C SER A 43 -8.58 -2.80 -9.52
N ASN A 44 -9.08 -2.26 -10.64
CA ASN A 44 -9.67 -3.04 -11.73
C ASN A 44 -8.63 -3.85 -12.53
N ALA A 45 -7.34 -3.59 -12.31
CA ALA A 45 -6.28 -4.18 -13.13
C ALA A 45 -5.58 -5.38 -12.48
N ILE A 46 -5.80 -5.62 -11.18
CA ILE A 46 -5.11 -6.66 -10.41
C ILE A 46 -6.12 -7.71 -9.94
N GLU A 47 -6.83 -8.32 -10.88
CA GLU A 47 -7.66 -9.51 -10.63
C GLU A 47 -6.85 -10.78 -10.97
N GLY A 48 -7.07 -11.87 -10.20
CA GLY A 48 -6.57 -13.20 -10.55
C GLY A 48 -5.24 -13.67 -9.93
N ASN A 49 -4.93 -13.36 -8.65
CA ASN A 49 -3.76 -13.99 -8.01
C ASN A 49 -4.00 -15.48 -7.69
N THR A 50 -3.04 -16.32 -8.05
CA THR A 50 -2.91 -17.75 -7.69
C THR A 50 -2.19 -17.88 -6.34
N LEU A 51 -2.82 -17.48 -5.24
CA LEU A 51 -2.32 -17.88 -3.92
C LEU A 51 -2.39 -19.42 -3.81
N THR A 52 -1.31 -20.06 -3.37
CA THR A 52 -1.21 -21.52 -3.20
C THR A 52 -2.22 -22.05 -2.16
N LEU A 53 -2.57 -21.21 -1.19
CA LEU A 53 -3.70 -21.39 -0.28
C LEU A 53 -4.93 -20.70 -0.87
N ARG A 54 -5.84 -21.48 -1.45
CA ARG A 54 -7.12 -21.02 -2.00
C ARG A 54 -8.28 -21.42 -1.08
N PRO A 55 -8.57 -20.66 -0.01
CA PRO A 55 -9.80 -20.88 0.74
C PRO A 55 -11.06 -20.58 -0.09
N PHE A 56 -10.94 -19.81 -1.18
CA PHE A 56 -12.06 -19.42 -2.03
C PHE A 56 -11.84 -19.78 -3.51
N VAL A 57 -12.96 -19.99 -4.23
CA VAL A 57 -12.99 -20.32 -5.66
C VAL A 57 -12.41 -19.20 -6.53
N ASP A 58 -12.67 -17.94 -6.17
CA ASP A 58 -12.09 -16.74 -6.79
C ASP A 58 -11.92 -15.64 -5.71
N GLY A 59 -11.16 -14.58 -6.03
CA GLY A 59 -11.07 -13.38 -5.21
C GLY A 59 -9.96 -13.41 -4.17
N ASN A 60 -9.18 -14.48 -4.07
CA ASN A 60 -8.09 -14.60 -3.08
C ASN A 60 -7.11 -13.41 -3.12
N GLY A 61 -6.75 -12.93 -4.31
CA GLY A 61 -5.91 -11.73 -4.46
C GLY A 61 -6.58 -10.43 -3.96
N ARG A 62 -7.90 -10.28 -4.15
CA ARG A 62 -8.67 -9.14 -3.63
C ARG A 62 -8.76 -9.21 -2.11
N THR A 63 -9.10 -10.38 -1.56
CA THR A 63 -9.16 -10.61 -0.12
C THR A 63 -7.81 -10.40 0.56
N GLY A 64 -6.72 -10.91 -0.02
CA GLY A 64 -5.37 -10.71 0.52
C GLY A 64 -4.98 -9.23 0.60
N ARG A 65 -5.24 -8.45 -0.45
CA ARG A 65 -4.99 -7.00 -0.43
C ARG A 65 -5.92 -6.25 0.53
N LEU A 66 -7.17 -6.67 0.66
CA LEU A 66 -8.11 -6.10 1.63
C LEU A 66 -7.61 -6.33 3.06
N LEU A 67 -7.13 -7.54 3.37
CA LEU A 67 -6.56 -7.86 4.68
C LEU A 67 -5.28 -7.07 4.95
N LEU A 68 -4.37 -6.97 3.97
CA LEU A 68 -3.18 -6.13 4.06
C LEU A 68 -3.54 -4.68 4.39
N ASN A 69 -4.47 -4.10 3.63
CA ASN A 69 -4.87 -2.70 3.82
C ASN A 69 -5.62 -2.50 5.12
N LEU A 70 -6.43 -3.48 5.56
CA LEU A 70 -7.08 -3.43 6.87
C LEU A 70 -6.04 -3.35 7.99
N GLU A 71 -4.99 -4.18 7.94
CA GLU A 71 -3.96 -4.18 8.97
C GLU A 71 -3.15 -2.87 8.95
N LEU A 72 -2.77 -2.38 7.77
CA LEU A 72 -2.11 -1.08 7.63
C LEU A 72 -2.95 0.05 8.25
N MET A 73 -4.25 0.10 7.93
CA MET A 73 -5.15 1.13 8.44
C MET A 73 -5.36 1.03 9.95
N LYS A 74 -5.47 -0.18 10.51
CA LYS A 74 -5.53 -0.40 11.97
C LYS A 74 -4.28 0.12 12.68
N SER A 75 -3.12 0.00 12.05
CA SER A 75 -1.85 0.54 12.55
C SER A 75 -1.60 2.02 12.19
N GLY A 76 -2.59 2.69 11.59
CA GLY A 76 -2.56 4.12 11.27
C GLY A 76 -1.78 4.49 10.02
N TYR A 77 -1.38 3.51 9.21
CA TYR A 77 -0.77 3.71 7.89
C TYR A 77 -1.83 3.92 6.81
N PRO A 78 -1.50 4.64 5.73
CA PRO A 78 -2.37 4.68 4.57
C PRO A 78 -2.39 3.32 3.85
N PRO A 79 -3.45 3.01 3.08
CA PRO A 79 -3.50 1.79 2.29
C PRO A 79 -2.37 1.74 1.25
N ALA A 80 -1.85 0.54 1.01
CA ALA A 80 -0.91 0.25 -0.04
C ALA A 80 -1.66 0.07 -1.37
N VAL A 81 -1.52 1.04 -2.28
CA VAL A 81 -2.06 0.94 -3.63
C VAL A 81 -1.02 0.27 -4.53
N ILE A 82 -1.22 -1.02 -4.81
CA ILE A 82 -0.42 -1.73 -5.80
C ILE A 82 -0.90 -1.26 -7.18
N ARG A 83 0.03 -0.71 -7.96
CA ARG A 83 -0.29 -0.14 -9.27
C ARG A 83 -0.38 -1.22 -10.33
N LYS A 84 -1.09 -0.93 -11.41
CA LYS A 84 -1.26 -1.86 -12.54
C LYS A 84 0.08 -2.24 -13.15
N GLU A 85 0.97 -1.26 -13.23
CA GLU A 85 2.32 -1.38 -13.79
C GLU A 85 3.19 -2.31 -12.94
N ASP A 86 2.94 -2.36 -11.62
CA ASP A 86 3.64 -3.22 -10.66
C ASP A 86 3.07 -4.65 -10.60
N ARG A 87 2.03 -4.97 -11.40
CA ARG A 87 1.29 -6.24 -11.29
C ARG A 87 2.17 -7.47 -11.46
N LEU A 88 3.07 -7.46 -12.45
CA LEU A 88 3.95 -8.60 -12.71
C LEU A 88 4.91 -8.81 -11.54
N ALA A 89 5.60 -7.73 -11.13
CA ALA A 89 6.50 -7.76 -9.97
C ALA A 89 5.79 -8.18 -8.68
N TYR A 90 4.52 -7.81 -8.50
CA TYR A 90 3.71 -8.25 -7.37
C TYR A 90 3.47 -9.75 -7.37
N TYR A 91 3.15 -10.35 -8.53
CA TYR A 91 2.99 -11.81 -8.61
C TYR A 91 4.31 -12.54 -8.43
N ASP A 92 5.38 -12.09 -9.09
CA ASP A 92 6.70 -12.70 -8.94
C ASP A 92 7.17 -12.67 -7.48
N ALA A 93 6.93 -11.56 -6.78
CA ALA A 93 7.25 -11.42 -5.37
C ALA A 93 6.42 -12.33 -4.45
N LEU A 94 5.16 -12.60 -4.81
CA LEU A 94 4.30 -13.52 -4.06
C LEU A 94 4.71 -14.97 -4.30
N ASP A 95 5.01 -15.34 -5.54
CA ASP A 95 5.48 -16.68 -5.89
C ASP A 95 6.81 -16.96 -5.18
N GLU A 96 7.75 -16.00 -5.19
CA GLU A 96 9.03 -16.10 -4.47
C GLU A 96 8.82 -16.27 -2.96
N ALA A 97 7.91 -15.50 -2.35
CA ALA A 97 7.57 -15.64 -0.94
C ALA A 97 6.93 -17.00 -0.63
N CYS A 98 6.05 -17.51 -1.50
CA CYS A 98 5.39 -18.79 -1.29
C CYS A 98 6.30 -20.00 -1.53
N LEU A 99 7.15 -19.95 -2.55
CA LEU A 99 7.99 -21.08 -2.96
C LEU A 99 9.27 -21.17 -2.12
N ASN A 100 9.88 -20.03 -1.85
CA ASN A 100 11.22 -19.95 -1.25
C ASN A 100 11.22 -19.36 0.17
N ALA A 101 10.04 -19.03 0.73
CA ALA A 101 9.89 -18.31 2.01
C ALA A 101 10.67 -16.98 2.05
N ASN A 102 11.00 -16.43 0.88
CA ASN A 102 11.75 -15.20 0.72
C ASN A 102 10.78 -14.02 0.55
N HIS A 103 10.65 -13.24 1.61
CA HIS A 103 9.67 -12.15 1.68
C HIS A 103 10.23 -10.79 1.27
N ASP A 104 11.50 -10.71 0.85
CA ASP A 104 12.18 -9.44 0.61
C ASP A 104 11.53 -8.64 -0.52
N ALA A 105 11.20 -9.31 -1.63
CA ALA A 105 10.60 -8.67 -2.79
C ALA A 105 9.19 -8.13 -2.48
N ILE A 106 8.36 -8.92 -1.79
CA ILE A 106 6.99 -8.50 -1.45
C ILE A 106 7.01 -7.40 -0.40
N THR A 107 7.93 -7.47 0.57
CA THR A 107 8.13 -6.45 1.60
C THR A 107 8.57 -5.13 0.96
N ALA A 108 9.52 -5.18 0.03
CA ALA A 108 9.97 -4.01 -0.69
C ALA A 108 8.85 -3.35 -1.51
N LEU A 109 8.08 -4.16 -2.25
CA LEU A 109 6.99 -3.67 -3.08
C LEU A 109 5.86 -3.04 -2.25
N VAL A 110 5.48 -3.66 -1.13
CA VAL A 110 4.49 -3.09 -0.20
C VAL A 110 5.02 -1.80 0.43
N ALA A 111 6.28 -1.78 0.89
CA ALA A 111 6.88 -0.59 1.48
C ALA A 111 6.94 0.58 0.48
N ASP A 112 7.34 0.32 -0.76
CA ASP A 112 7.34 1.34 -1.83
C ASP A 112 5.92 1.84 -2.13
N SER A 113 4.92 0.96 -2.07
CA SER A 113 3.51 1.33 -2.23
C SER A 113 2.99 2.21 -1.10
N VAL A 114 3.32 1.87 0.16
CA VAL A 114 2.97 2.68 1.33
C VAL A 114 3.68 4.02 1.31
N LEU A 115 4.96 4.08 0.94
CA LEU A 115 5.73 5.32 0.78
C LEU A 115 5.08 6.27 -0.22
N ARG A 116 4.63 5.76 -1.37
CA ARG A 116 3.91 6.56 -2.36
C ARG A 116 2.63 7.13 -1.77
N SER A 117 1.85 6.33 -1.06
CA SER A 117 0.64 6.79 -0.37
C SER A 117 0.96 7.84 0.69
N LEU A 118 1.98 7.63 1.54
CA LEU A 118 2.37 8.60 2.57
C LEU A 118 2.78 9.94 1.96
N ARG A 119 3.59 9.92 0.91
CA ARG A 119 4.01 11.15 0.20
C ARG A 119 2.82 11.89 -0.39
N LEU A 120 1.87 11.17 -1.00
CA LEU A 120 0.62 11.75 -1.47
C LEU A 120 -0.13 12.50 -0.37
N TYR A 121 -0.13 11.94 0.85
CA TYR A 121 -0.80 12.55 1.99
C TYR A 121 -0.08 13.81 2.44
N LEU A 122 1.24 13.74 2.53
CA LEU A 122 2.10 14.85 2.93
C LEU A 122 2.05 16.01 1.94
N ASP A 123 1.99 15.73 0.63
CA ASP A 123 1.88 16.74 -0.43
C ASP A 123 0.55 17.51 -0.39
N LEU A 124 -0.49 16.93 0.22
CA LEU A 124 -1.81 17.54 0.40
C LEU A 124 -1.94 18.28 1.73
N LEU A 125 -0.93 18.19 2.60
CA LEU A 125 -0.90 19.01 3.80
C LEU A 125 -0.64 20.47 3.39
N PRO A 126 -1.36 21.44 3.99
CA PRO A 126 -1.01 22.84 3.80
C PRO A 126 0.43 23.05 4.24
N ALA A 127 1.21 23.81 3.46
CA ALA A 127 2.54 24.22 3.87
C ALA A 127 2.42 24.87 5.26
N SER A 128 3.19 24.38 6.23
CA SER A 128 3.29 25.02 7.54
C SER A 128 3.85 26.43 7.30
N GLY A 129 2.96 27.42 7.32
CA GLY A 129 3.31 28.84 7.29
C GLY A 129 3.99 29.27 8.58
#